data_AF-A0A2A2RAJ2-F1
#
_entry.id   AF-A0A2A2RAJ2-F1
#
_cell.length_a   1.000
_cell.length_b   1.000
_cell.length_c   1.000
_cell.angle_alpha   90.00
_cell.angle_beta   90.00
_cell.angle_gamma   90.00
#
_symmetry.space_group_name_H-M   'P 1'
#
loop_
_entity.id
_entity.type
_entity.pdbx_description
1 polymer ?
#
loop_
_entity_poly.entity_id
_entity_poly.type
_entity_poly.pdbx_seq_one_letter_code
_entity_poly.pdbx_strand_id
1 'polypeptide(L)'
;MSTATVSYRKFSATGTPSRGFGLIPTKTTIWFGEDHLLLLRRTGFIIDFHESYKRFYYGDVRGVTIEKTANWLWHAAFWGVISTAMLACVVWAWYLESVGGAIFMGLISLFFIYKVLANLFRGPSCLFKIFTAAQTEEIPCLNRIAKAHQFISQLRPIIDSVQGALPQDQILAQASGELAATTPVIKKRPAPPLSLYSGWIHVVLFSMLLTGVVLNILFLFHPHAFLRIGSSLLSWGGIIVLIACLVRQSHSPLSASLKKVTWASISYYAYATLVGLGMQVWYSIDYTVKHPGKHLNQVELLSGMYTELASNPVYKWLTVVSIILGLASGLPGLYLSLRHFLQRPRPSQS
;
A
#
# COMPACT_ATOMS: atom_id res chain seq x y z
N MET A 1 -44.34 17.65 10.42
CA MET A 1 -43.77 16.57 9.60
C MET A 1 -42.79 15.80 10.46
N SER A 2 -43.17 14.59 10.91
CA SER A 2 -42.29 13.74 11.71
C SER A 2 -41.16 13.23 10.84
N THR A 3 -39.92 13.62 11.13
CA THR A 3 -38.72 13.03 10.52
C THR A 3 -38.62 11.58 11.00
N ALA A 4 -39.10 10.63 10.20
CA ALA A 4 -38.90 9.21 10.45
C ALA A 4 -37.38 8.95 10.54
N THR A 5 -36.91 8.59 11.74
CA THR A 5 -35.54 8.20 11.98
C THR A 5 -35.30 6.83 11.35
N VAL A 6 -34.71 6.82 10.15
CA VAL A 6 -34.32 5.57 9.47
C VAL A 6 -33.29 4.84 10.32
N SER A 7 -33.63 3.64 10.79
CA SER A 7 -32.73 2.82 11.59
C SER A 7 -31.73 2.07 10.70
N TYR A 8 -30.43 2.24 10.95
CA TYR A 8 -29.37 1.58 10.20
C TYR A 8 -28.63 0.57 11.07
N ARG A 9 -28.57 -0.69 10.63
CA ARG A 9 -27.77 -1.74 11.28
C ARG A 9 -26.46 -1.97 10.55
N LYS A 10 -25.33 -1.73 11.21
CA LYS A 10 -24.00 -1.95 10.63
C LYS A 10 -23.70 -3.44 10.43
N PHE A 11 -23.26 -3.81 9.24
CA PHE A 11 -22.63 -5.11 9.02
C PHE A 11 -21.15 -5.05 9.46
N SER A 12 -20.69 -6.03 10.22
CA SER A 12 -19.37 -6.01 10.88
C SER A 12 -18.17 -6.11 9.92
N ALA A 13 -18.40 -6.15 8.61
CA ALA A 13 -17.33 -6.14 7.64
C ALA A 13 -16.82 -4.72 7.35
N THR A 14 -15.57 -4.49 7.73
CA THR A 14 -14.75 -3.40 7.20
C THR A 14 -13.72 -4.01 6.27
N GLY A 15 -13.52 -3.43 5.09
CA GLY A 15 -12.43 -3.87 4.22
C GLY A 15 -12.02 -2.83 3.19
N THR A 16 -10.87 -3.12 2.59
CA THR A 16 -10.19 -2.32 1.58
C THR A 16 -10.36 -2.97 0.21
N PRO A 17 -10.42 -2.18 -0.88
CA PRO A 17 -10.53 -2.69 -2.24
C PRO A 17 -9.50 -3.77 -2.56
N SER A 18 -9.98 -4.88 -3.14
CA SER A 18 -9.17 -6.05 -3.53
C SER A 18 -8.33 -5.80 -4.78
N ARG A 19 -8.65 -4.74 -5.53
CA ARG A 19 -7.92 -4.28 -6.71
C ARG A 19 -7.31 -2.91 -6.45
N GLY A 20 -6.00 -2.90 -6.31
CA GLY A 20 -5.18 -1.70 -6.16
C GLY A 20 -4.26 -1.81 -4.95
N PHE A 21 -2.95 -1.76 -5.21
CA PHE A 21 -1.91 -1.48 -4.22
C PHE A 21 -2.04 0.01 -3.76
N GLY A 22 -3.23 0.39 -3.32
CA GLY A 22 -3.53 1.74 -2.90
C GLY A 22 -3.02 1.96 -1.48
N LEU A 23 -2.01 2.80 -1.32
CA LEU A 23 -1.51 3.23 0.00
C LEU A 23 -2.49 4.15 0.76
N ILE A 24 -3.73 4.32 0.27
CA ILE A 24 -4.82 4.94 1.03
C ILE A 24 -5.68 3.82 1.62
N PRO A 25 -5.89 3.78 2.94
CA PRO A 25 -6.87 2.88 3.53
C PRO A 25 -8.28 3.34 3.11
N THR A 26 -8.80 2.84 2.00
CA THR A 26 -10.22 3.01 1.66
C THR A 26 -11.02 2.09 2.57
N LYS A 27 -11.65 2.63 3.60
CA LYS A 27 -12.51 1.86 4.49
C LYS A 27 -13.90 1.81 3.89
N THR A 28 -14.33 0.61 3.51
CA THR A 28 -15.69 0.37 3.08
C THR A 28 -16.46 -0.32 4.20
N THR A 29 -17.65 0.19 4.52
CA THR A 29 -18.58 -0.40 5.48
C THR A 29 -19.96 -0.52 4.85
N ILE A 30 -20.67 -1.58 5.20
CA ILE A 30 -22.04 -1.83 4.74
C ILE A 30 -22.99 -1.64 5.92
N TRP A 31 -24.14 -1.04 5.64
CA TRP A 31 -25.22 -0.85 6.59
C TRP A 31 -26.52 -1.35 5.97
N PHE A 32 -27.33 -2.07 6.74
CA PHE A 32 -28.67 -2.47 6.36
C PHE A 32 -29.64 -1.37 6.80
N GLY A 33 -30.36 -0.80 5.83
CA GLY A 33 -31.58 -0.03 6.07
C GLY A 33 -32.82 -0.91 5.91
N GLU A 34 -33.99 -0.32 6.11
CA GLU A 34 -35.29 -1.01 6.05
C GLU A 34 -35.61 -1.55 4.64
N ASP A 35 -35.30 -0.77 3.60
CA ASP A 35 -35.61 -1.06 2.19
C ASP A 35 -34.36 -1.13 1.28
N HIS A 36 -33.19 -0.78 1.80
CA HIS A 36 -31.95 -0.73 1.03
C HIS A 36 -30.69 -1.11 1.83
N LEU A 37 -29.68 -1.57 1.09
CA LEU A 37 -28.31 -1.66 1.55
C LEU A 37 -27.57 -0.34 1.29
N LEU A 38 -26.91 0.19 2.31
CA LEU A 38 -26.06 1.38 2.20
C LEU A 38 -24.58 0.98 2.22
N LEU A 39 -23.89 1.26 1.11
CA LEU A 39 -22.45 1.13 0.99
C LEU A 39 -21.80 2.48 1.24
N LEU A 40 -21.09 2.58 2.36
CA LEU A 40 -20.29 3.75 2.72
C LEU A 40 -18.83 3.46 2.37
N ARG A 41 -18.27 4.21 1.43
CA ARG A 41 -16.83 4.20 1.15
C ARG A 41 -16.22 5.48 1.69
N ARG A 42 -15.34 5.33 2.68
CA ARG A 42 -14.49 6.41 3.20
C ARG A 42 -13.12 6.30 2.55
N THR A 43 -12.76 7.30 1.77
CA THR A 43 -11.44 7.39 1.14
C THR A 43 -10.71 8.58 1.74
N GLY A 44 -9.58 8.35 2.40
CA GLY A 44 -8.84 9.43 3.04
C GLY A 44 -7.66 8.98 3.89
N PHE A 45 -6.74 9.90 4.12
CA PHE A 45 -5.67 9.79 5.12
C PHE A 45 -5.58 11.12 5.86
N ILE A 46 -5.71 11.08 7.20
CA ILE A 46 -5.56 12.14 8.24
C ILE A 46 -6.26 13.51 8.00
N ILE A 47 -6.42 14.02 6.77
CA ILE A 47 -6.82 15.42 6.49
C ILE A 47 -7.92 15.53 5.42
N ASP A 48 -7.96 14.68 4.38
CA ASP A 48 -9.03 14.68 3.36
C ASP A 48 -9.95 13.47 3.52
N PHE A 49 -11.16 13.68 4.04
CA PHE A 49 -12.19 12.64 4.16
C PHE A 49 -13.22 12.80 3.04
N HIS A 50 -13.10 11.98 1.99
CA HIS A 50 -14.17 11.86 1.01
C HIS A 50 -15.05 10.66 1.37
N GLU A 51 -16.30 10.93 1.72
CA GLU A 51 -17.31 9.92 2.01
C GLU A 51 -18.27 9.81 0.83
N SER A 52 -18.26 8.66 0.16
CA SER A 52 -19.28 8.36 -0.85
C SER A 52 -20.29 7.38 -0.31
N TYR A 53 -21.56 7.73 -0.46
CA TYR A 53 -22.71 6.94 -0.05
C TYR A 53 -23.39 6.36 -1.29
N LYS A 54 -23.63 5.05 -1.29
CA LYS A 54 -24.33 4.38 -2.38
C LYS A 54 -25.40 3.46 -1.82
N ARG A 55 -26.64 3.65 -2.26
CA ARG A 55 -27.80 2.85 -1.85
C ARG A 55 -28.10 1.79 -2.90
N PHE A 56 -28.45 0.59 -2.44
CA PHE A 56 -28.92 -0.51 -3.27
C PHE A 56 -30.26 -0.98 -2.69
N TYR A 57 -31.37 -0.69 -3.38
CA TYR A 57 -32.70 -1.11 -2.94
C TYR A 57 -32.85 -2.62 -3.07
N TYR A 58 -33.45 -3.29 -2.08
CA TYR A 58 -33.57 -4.75 -2.08
C TYR A 58 -34.36 -5.26 -3.29
N GLY A 59 -35.39 -4.52 -3.72
CA GLY A 59 -36.16 -4.83 -4.92
C GLY A 59 -35.36 -4.79 -6.23
N ASP A 60 -34.27 -4.03 -6.29
CA ASP A 60 -33.45 -3.87 -7.49
C ASP A 60 -32.28 -4.87 -7.58
N VAL A 61 -32.03 -5.64 -6.52
CA VAL A 61 -30.95 -6.63 -6.49
C VAL A 61 -31.37 -7.84 -7.32
N ARG A 62 -30.67 -8.09 -8.43
CA ARG A 62 -30.95 -9.22 -9.33
C ARG A 62 -30.10 -10.44 -9.04
N GLY A 63 -28.94 -10.25 -8.40
CA GLY A 63 -28.05 -11.35 -8.09
C GLY A 63 -26.78 -10.91 -7.38
N VAL A 64 -26.08 -11.90 -6.84
CA VAL A 64 -24.76 -11.74 -6.19
C VAL A 64 -23.83 -12.84 -6.66
N THR A 65 -22.56 -12.51 -6.90
CA THR A 65 -21.54 -13.52 -7.23
C THR A 65 -20.34 -13.45 -6.29
N ILE A 66 -19.78 -14.63 -6.00
CA ILE A 66 -18.55 -14.80 -5.24
C ILE A 66 -17.52 -15.46 -6.16
N GLU A 67 -16.51 -14.71 -6.56
CA GLU A 67 -15.40 -15.23 -7.37
C GLU A 67 -14.19 -15.48 -6.46
N LYS A 68 -13.63 -16.70 -6.47
CA LYS A 68 -12.39 -17.00 -5.73
C LYS A 68 -11.21 -16.26 -6.37
N THR A 69 -10.34 -15.66 -5.58
CA THR A 69 -9.17 -14.92 -6.08
C THR A 69 -7.89 -15.52 -5.53
N ALA A 70 -6.84 -15.65 -6.35
CA ALA A 70 -5.53 -16.14 -5.92
C ALA A 70 -4.74 -15.16 -5.03
N ASN A 71 -5.26 -13.96 -4.75
CA ASN A 71 -4.58 -12.92 -3.99
C ASN A 71 -4.16 -13.36 -2.58
N TRP A 72 -4.91 -14.26 -1.94
CA TRP A 72 -4.54 -14.77 -0.62
C TRP A 72 -3.26 -15.62 -0.67
N LEU A 73 -3.07 -16.37 -1.77
CA LEU A 73 -1.89 -17.21 -1.99
C LEU A 73 -0.67 -16.32 -2.30
N TRP A 74 -0.84 -15.28 -3.13
CA TRP A 74 0.21 -14.29 -3.37
C TRP A 74 0.63 -13.55 -2.10
N HIS A 75 -0.33 -13.17 -1.25
CA HIS A 75 -0.01 -12.57 0.06
C HIS A 75 0.69 -13.58 0.99
N ALA A 76 0.27 -14.84 1.02
CA ALA A 76 0.94 -15.88 1.79
C ALA A 76 2.38 -16.10 1.30
N ALA A 77 2.58 -16.18 -0.02
CA ALA A 77 3.89 -16.36 -0.63
C ALA A 77 4.80 -15.15 -0.37
N PHE A 78 4.31 -13.93 -0.59
CA PHE A 78 5.07 -12.70 -0.35
C PHE A 78 5.56 -12.59 1.10
N TRP A 79 4.64 -12.75 2.06
CA TRP A 79 5.01 -12.70 3.48
C TRP A 79 5.82 -13.92 3.91
N GLY A 80 5.61 -15.08 3.29
CA GLY A 80 6.38 -16.30 3.51
C GLY A 80 7.83 -16.13 3.10
N VAL A 81 8.11 -15.63 1.90
CA VAL A 81 9.46 -15.36 1.42
C VAL A 81 10.18 -14.37 2.34
N ILE A 82 9.52 -13.29 2.74
CA ILE A 82 10.09 -12.31 3.68
C ILE A 82 10.38 -12.97 5.03
N SER A 83 9.45 -13.76 5.56
CA SER A 83 9.62 -14.48 6.82
C SER A 83 10.80 -15.45 6.77
N THR A 84 10.96 -16.20 5.68
CA THR A 84 12.08 -17.12 5.49
C THR A 84 13.40 -16.36 5.38
N ALA A 85 13.44 -15.25 4.65
CA ALA A 85 14.63 -14.39 4.56
C ALA A 85 15.03 -13.83 5.94
N MET A 86 14.07 -13.40 6.75
CA MET A 86 14.35 -12.92 8.11
C MET A 86 14.84 -14.02 9.04
N LEU A 87 14.30 -15.24 8.95
CA LEU A 87 14.84 -16.41 9.66
C LEU A 87 16.29 -16.71 9.25
N ALA A 88 16.62 -16.61 7.96
CA ALA A 88 18.00 -16.77 7.51
C ALA A 88 18.92 -15.69 8.11
N CYS A 89 18.46 -14.45 8.23
CA CYS A 89 19.20 -13.39 8.93
C CYS A 89 19.41 -13.68 10.43
N VAL A 90 18.47 -14.36 11.10
CA VAL A 90 18.64 -14.80 12.50
C VAL A 90 19.76 -15.84 12.59
N VAL A 91 19.74 -16.86 11.72
CA VAL A 91 20.78 -17.89 11.67
C VAL A 91 22.15 -17.27 11.36
N TRP A 92 22.19 -16.30 10.44
CA TRP A 92 23.40 -15.54 10.12
C TRP A 92 23.92 -14.73 11.32
N ALA A 93 23.03 -14.02 12.03
CA ALA A 93 23.42 -13.27 13.22
C ALA A 93 23.93 -14.19 14.34
N TRP A 94 23.36 -15.39 14.47
CA TRP A 94 23.84 -16.42 15.38
C TRP A 94 25.22 -16.95 14.99
N TYR A 95 25.45 -17.17 13.70
CA TYR A 95 26.76 -17.57 13.17
C TYR A 95 27.85 -16.53 13.45
N LEU A 96 27.49 -15.24 13.44
CA LEU A 96 28.38 -14.13 13.81
C LEU A 96 28.46 -13.88 15.33
N GLU A 97 27.96 -14.80 16.16
CA GLU A 97 27.96 -14.73 17.63
C GLU A 97 27.27 -13.46 18.19
N SER A 98 26.41 -12.82 17.39
CA SER A 98 25.70 -11.59 17.75
C SER A 98 24.37 -11.92 18.38
N VAL A 99 24.37 -12.21 19.69
CA VAL A 99 23.16 -12.53 20.46
C VAL A 99 22.09 -11.43 20.32
N GLY A 100 22.50 -10.16 20.44
CA GLY A 100 21.60 -9.01 20.28
C GLY A 100 21.02 -8.90 18.87
N GLY A 101 21.83 -9.15 17.83
CA GLY A 101 21.38 -9.15 16.44
C GLY A 101 20.38 -10.29 16.16
N ALA A 102 20.65 -11.48 16.70
CA ALA A 102 19.76 -12.63 16.56
C ALA A 102 18.40 -12.39 17.24
N ILE A 103 18.38 -11.82 18.45
CA ILE A 103 17.14 -11.47 19.15
C ILE A 103 16.35 -10.42 18.36
N PHE A 104 16.99 -9.34 17.93
CA PHE A 104 16.32 -8.27 17.17
C PHE A 104 15.71 -8.79 15.86
N MET A 105 16.48 -9.55 15.08
CA MET A 105 15.98 -10.16 13.84
C MET A 105 14.91 -11.23 14.10
N GLY A 106 14.99 -11.94 15.24
CA GLY A 106 13.98 -12.90 15.67
C GLY A 106 12.63 -12.25 15.93
N LEU A 107 12.61 -11.10 16.61
CA LEU A 107 11.38 -10.34 16.84
C LEU A 107 10.74 -9.83 15.54
N ILE A 108 11.56 -9.35 14.60
CA ILE A 108 11.10 -8.93 13.28
C ILE A 108 10.53 -10.12 12.49
N SER A 109 11.23 -11.25 12.51
CA SER A 109 10.78 -12.48 11.86
C SER A 109 9.43 -12.94 12.40
N LEU A 110 9.25 -12.93 13.73
CA LEU A 110 7.99 -13.29 14.40
C LEU A 110 6.80 -12.46 13.91
N PHE A 111 7.00 -11.16 13.67
CA PHE A 111 5.97 -10.29 13.11
C PHE A 111 5.51 -10.77 11.71
N PHE A 112 6.44 -11.17 10.84
CA PHE A 112 6.10 -11.66 9.51
C PHE A 112 5.47 -13.06 9.53
N ILE A 113 5.97 -13.95 10.40
CA ILE A 113 5.34 -15.26 10.66
C ILE A 113 3.89 -15.05 11.10
N TYR A 114 3.65 -14.13 12.02
CA TYR A 114 2.30 -13.77 12.44
C TYR A 114 1.42 -13.31 11.27
N LYS A 115 1.95 -12.52 10.31
CA LYS A 115 1.19 -12.12 9.11
C LYS A 115 0.84 -13.31 8.21
N VAL A 116 1.75 -14.26 8.03
CA VAL A 116 1.51 -15.49 7.26
C VAL A 116 0.41 -16.31 7.94
N LEU A 117 0.57 -16.62 9.23
CA LEU A 117 -0.40 -17.37 10.01
C LEU A 117 -1.78 -16.69 10.01
N ALA A 118 -1.83 -15.39 10.27
CA ALA A 118 -3.08 -14.63 10.27
C ALA A 118 -3.75 -14.59 8.88
N ASN A 119 -2.99 -14.70 7.78
CA ASN A 119 -3.57 -14.83 6.44
C ASN A 119 -4.11 -16.25 6.19
N LEU A 120 -3.41 -17.29 6.65
CA LEU A 120 -3.85 -18.69 6.56
C LEU A 120 -5.15 -18.91 7.36
N PHE A 121 -5.20 -18.47 8.62
CA PHE A 121 -6.39 -18.61 9.47
C PHE A 121 -7.61 -17.85 8.95
N ARG A 122 -7.41 -16.74 8.21
CA ARG A 122 -8.51 -15.99 7.58
C ARG A 122 -9.05 -16.65 6.31
N GLY A 123 -8.38 -17.67 5.79
CA GLY A 123 -8.82 -18.46 4.65
C GLY A 123 -8.76 -17.72 3.30
N PRO A 124 -9.30 -18.32 2.23
CA PRO A 124 -9.20 -17.80 0.87
C PRO A 124 -9.88 -16.43 0.68
N SER A 125 -9.28 -15.62 -0.18
CA SER A 125 -9.84 -14.33 -0.61
C SER A 125 -10.84 -14.50 -1.75
N CYS A 126 -11.82 -13.60 -1.83
CA CYS A 126 -12.80 -13.56 -2.90
C CYS A 126 -13.10 -12.14 -3.36
N LEU A 127 -13.66 -12.04 -4.57
CA LEU A 127 -14.26 -10.84 -5.12
C LEU A 127 -15.78 -11.00 -5.07
N PHE A 128 -16.44 -10.10 -4.33
CA PHE A 128 -17.90 -10.08 -4.19
C PHE A 128 -18.49 -9.02 -5.10
N LYS A 129 -19.44 -9.38 -5.96
CA LYS A 129 -20.16 -8.47 -6.86
C LYS A 129 -21.65 -8.52 -6.59
N ILE A 130 -22.29 -7.36 -6.53
CA ILE A 130 -23.76 -7.22 -6.55
C ILE A 130 -24.20 -6.75 -7.93
N PHE A 131 -25.22 -7.40 -8.46
CA PHE A 131 -25.90 -7.02 -9.69
C PHE A 131 -27.21 -6.35 -9.34
N THR A 132 -27.37 -5.13 -9.83
CA THR A 132 -28.64 -4.41 -9.80
C THR A 132 -29.16 -4.21 -11.21
N ALA A 133 -30.44 -3.84 -11.34
CA ALA A 133 -31.06 -3.53 -12.63
C ALA A 133 -30.24 -2.55 -13.50
N ALA A 134 -29.50 -1.63 -12.88
CA ALA A 134 -28.74 -0.60 -13.57
C ALA A 134 -27.21 -0.83 -13.62
N GLN A 135 -26.64 -1.63 -12.70
CA GLN A 135 -25.18 -1.69 -12.52
C GLN A 135 -24.70 -2.94 -11.78
N THR A 136 -23.50 -3.39 -12.13
CA THR A 136 -22.70 -4.34 -11.36
C THR A 136 -21.69 -3.57 -10.51
N GLU A 137 -21.65 -3.83 -9.20
CA GLU A 137 -20.74 -3.17 -8.27
C GLU A 137 -19.96 -4.17 -7.43
N GLU A 138 -18.65 -3.92 -7.32
CA GLU A 138 -17.76 -4.69 -6.44
C GLU A 138 -17.88 -4.17 -5.00
N ILE A 139 -18.02 -5.11 -4.06
CA ILE A 139 -18.11 -4.82 -2.63
C ILE A 139 -16.82 -5.26 -1.93
N PRO A 140 -15.88 -4.32 -1.71
CA PRO A 140 -14.52 -4.66 -1.29
C PRO A 140 -14.40 -5.12 0.17
N CYS A 141 -15.38 -4.82 1.01
CA CYS A 141 -15.38 -5.26 2.41
C CYS A 141 -15.71 -6.74 2.60
N LEU A 142 -16.20 -7.42 1.56
CA LEU A 142 -16.51 -8.85 1.55
C LEU A 142 -15.42 -9.65 0.81
N ASN A 143 -14.16 -9.39 1.16
CA ASN A 143 -13.00 -9.97 0.47
C ASN A 143 -12.58 -11.37 0.96
N ARG A 144 -13.32 -11.97 1.91
CA ARG A 144 -13.08 -13.33 2.42
C ARG A 144 -14.35 -14.16 2.27
N ILE A 145 -14.20 -15.40 1.83
CA ILE A 145 -15.34 -16.29 1.52
C ILE A 145 -16.26 -16.45 2.72
N ALA A 146 -15.69 -16.69 3.92
CA ALA A 146 -16.49 -16.84 5.14
C ALA A 146 -17.36 -15.61 5.43
N LYS A 147 -16.83 -14.41 5.24
CA LYS A 147 -17.58 -13.15 5.44
C LYS A 147 -18.62 -12.94 4.35
N ALA A 148 -18.31 -13.31 3.10
CA ALA A 148 -19.26 -13.24 2.00
C ALA A 148 -20.45 -14.17 2.23
N HIS A 149 -20.23 -15.41 2.68
CA HIS A 149 -21.31 -16.33 3.04
C HIS A 149 -22.15 -15.83 4.22
N GLN A 150 -21.50 -15.32 5.28
CA GLN A 150 -22.21 -14.72 6.41
C GLN A 150 -23.06 -13.51 6.00
N PHE A 151 -22.59 -12.73 5.03
CA PHE A 151 -23.35 -11.62 4.49
C PHE A 151 -24.57 -12.09 3.69
N ILE A 152 -24.39 -13.09 2.81
CA ILE A 152 -25.49 -13.68 2.03
C ILE A 152 -26.55 -14.29 2.95
N SER A 153 -26.15 -14.98 4.02
CA SER A 153 -27.11 -15.59 4.95
C SER A 153 -27.99 -14.56 5.67
N GLN A 154 -27.52 -13.31 5.82
CA GLN A 154 -28.30 -12.21 6.37
C GLN A 154 -29.11 -11.47 5.30
N LEU A 155 -28.55 -11.32 4.09
CA LEU A 155 -29.18 -10.57 3.01
C LEU A 155 -30.34 -11.34 2.35
N ARG A 156 -30.19 -12.65 2.17
CA ARG A 156 -31.17 -13.52 1.51
C ARG A 156 -32.59 -13.39 2.09
N PRO A 157 -32.84 -13.55 3.40
CA PRO A 157 -34.19 -13.46 3.94
C PRO A 157 -34.83 -12.08 3.74
N ILE A 158 -34.02 -11.02 3.70
CA ILE A 158 -34.51 -9.65 3.47
C ILE A 158 -34.95 -9.49 2.02
N ILE A 159 -34.15 -9.96 1.06
CA ILE A 159 -34.51 -9.94 -0.36
C ILE A 159 -35.76 -10.79 -0.62
N ASP A 160 -35.81 -12.00 -0.07
CA ASP A 160 -36.96 -12.91 -0.22
C ASP A 160 -38.26 -12.27 0.31
N SER A 161 -38.17 -11.43 1.35
CA SER A 161 -39.33 -10.72 1.92
C SER A 161 -39.88 -9.61 1.01
N VAL A 162 -39.05 -9.05 0.12
CA VAL A 162 -39.41 -7.94 -0.77
C VAL A 162 -39.76 -8.43 -2.19
N GLN A 163 -39.00 -9.40 -2.70
CA GLN A 163 -39.16 -9.93 -4.07
C GLN A 163 -40.02 -11.20 -4.13
N GLY A 164 -40.33 -11.81 -2.99
CA GLY A 164 -40.91 -13.15 -2.91
C GLY A 164 -39.84 -14.24 -3.06
N ALA A 165 -40.12 -15.43 -2.53
CA ALA A 165 -39.22 -16.57 -2.68
C ALA A 165 -39.29 -17.11 -4.11
N LEU A 166 -38.18 -17.08 -4.85
CA LEU A 166 -38.07 -17.75 -6.14
C LEU A 166 -37.99 -19.27 -5.92
N PRO A 167 -38.92 -20.07 -6.49
CA PRO A 167 -38.83 -21.53 -6.45
C PRO A 167 -37.53 -22.00 -7.12
N GLN A 168 -36.80 -22.88 -6.44
CA GLN A 168 -35.49 -23.37 -6.88
C GLN A 168 -35.52 -24.02 -8.28
N ASP A 169 -36.70 -24.51 -8.68
CA ASP A 169 -36.96 -25.15 -9.97
C ASP A 169 -36.93 -24.16 -11.16
N GLN A 170 -37.31 -22.90 -10.93
CA GLN A 170 -37.23 -21.84 -11.96
C GLN A 170 -35.79 -21.34 -12.18
N ILE A 171 -34.96 -21.36 -11.13
CA ILE A 171 -33.55 -20.96 -11.18
C ILE A 171 -32.74 -21.94 -12.03
N LEU A 172 -32.99 -23.25 -11.88
CA LEU A 172 -32.34 -24.28 -12.69
C LEU A 172 -32.82 -24.26 -14.15
N ALA A 173 -34.11 -23.97 -14.38
CA ALA A 173 -34.67 -23.82 -15.73
C ALA A 173 -34.12 -22.58 -16.47
N GLN A 174 -33.92 -21.45 -15.78
CA GLN A 174 -33.29 -20.26 -16.36
C GLN A 174 -31.79 -20.45 -16.59
N ALA A 175 -31.06 -21.07 -15.66
CA ALA A 175 -29.64 -21.35 -15.82
C ALA A 175 -29.33 -22.31 -16.99
N SER A 176 -30.28 -23.16 -17.37
CA SER A 176 -30.16 -24.07 -18.52
C SER A 176 -30.68 -23.46 -19.85
N GLY A 177 -31.63 -22.53 -19.80
CA GLY A 177 -32.15 -21.82 -20.99
C GLY A 177 -31.33 -20.61 -21.44
N GLU A 178 -30.54 -20.00 -20.55
CA GLU A 178 -29.85 -18.72 -20.77
C GLU A 178 -28.37 -18.86 -21.18
N LEU A 179 -27.92 -20.07 -21.57
CA LEU A 179 -26.61 -20.25 -22.21
C LEU A 179 -26.58 -19.80 -23.69
N ALA A 180 -27.72 -19.45 -24.29
CA ALA A 180 -27.84 -19.19 -25.73
C ALA A 180 -28.17 -17.75 -26.14
N ALA A 181 -28.52 -16.83 -25.25
CA ALA A 181 -28.89 -15.47 -25.66
C ALA A 181 -28.53 -14.40 -24.64
N THR A 182 -27.92 -13.34 -25.15
CA THR A 182 -27.54 -12.06 -24.50
C THR A 182 -26.21 -12.04 -23.74
N THR A 183 -25.11 -11.98 -24.50
CA THR A 183 -23.93 -11.22 -24.08
C THR A 183 -24.36 -9.75 -23.91
N PRO A 184 -24.42 -9.18 -22.70
CA PRO A 184 -24.75 -7.77 -22.57
C PRO A 184 -23.63 -6.97 -23.22
N VAL A 185 -24.00 -6.09 -24.17
CA VAL A 185 -23.07 -5.12 -24.74
C VAL A 185 -22.52 -4.28 -23.60
N ILE A 186 -21.25 -4.53 -23.25
CA ILE A 186 -20.51 -3.76 -22.26
C ILE A 186 -20.38 -2.33 -22.80
N LYS A 187 -21.32 -1.45 -22.44
CA LYS A 187 -21.12 -0.01 -22.62
C LYS A 187 -19.90 0.38 -21.79
N LYS A 188 -18.79 0.66 -22.47
CA LYS A 188 -17.57 1.20 -21.86
C LYS A 188 -17.95 2.52 -21.20
N ARG A 189 -18.11 2.49 -19.88
CA ARG A 189 -18.47 3.67 -19.08
C ARG A 189 -17.41 4.75 -19.33
N PRO A 190 -17.79 6.02 -19.53
CA PRO A 190 -16.83 7.11 -19.45
C PRO A 190 -16.14 7.04 -18.08
N ALA A 191 -14.83 7.25 -18.09
CA ALA A 191 -14.01 7.15 -16.88
C ALA A 191 -14.67 7.94 -15.74
N PRO A 192 -14.65 7.42 -14.49
CA PRO A 192 -15.14 8.18 -13.35
C PRO A 192 -14.51 9.58 -13.37
N PRO A 193 -15.24 10.64 -12.98
CA PRO A 193 -14.68 11.99 -12.92
C PRO A 193 -13.36 11.90 -12.18
N LEU A 194 -12.28 12.31 -12.86
CA LEU A 194 -10.91 12.21 -12.36
C LEU A 194 -10.92 12.75 -10.93
N SER A 195 -10.75 11.87 -9.94
CA SER A 195 -10.52 12.35 -8.59
C SER A 195 -9.37 13.33 -8.70
N LEU A 196 -9.56 14.57 -8.24
CA LEU A 196 -8.60 15.67 -8.33
C LEU A 196 -7.41 15.34 -7.42
N TYR A 197 -6.61 14.35 -7.81
CA TYR A 197 -5.50 13.79 -7.05
C TYR A 197 -4.52 14.89 -6.67
N SER A 198 -4.37 15.18 -5.37
CA SER A 198 -3.71 16.37 -4.83
C SER A 198 -2.24 16.59 -5.16
N GLY A 199 -1.51 15.54 -5.54
CA GLY A 199 -0.08 15.66 -5.79
C GLY A 199 0.78 15.89 -4.55
N TRP A 200 0.21 16.08 -3.35
CA TRP A 200 0.98 16.35 -2.12
C TRP A 200 1.99 15.25 -1.78
N ILE A 201 1.72 14.01 -2.18
CA ILE A 201 2.63 12.87 -1.94
C ILE A 201 3.92 13.03 -2.75
N HIS A 202 3.84 13.69 -3.92
CA HIS A 202 5.03 14.04 -4.68
C HIS A 202 5.84 15.13 -3.96
N VAL A 203 5.16 16.11 -3.32
CA VAL A 203 5.85 17.09 -2.46
C VAL A 203 6.59 16.37 -1.32
N VAL A 204 5.94 15.42 -0.63
CA VAL A 204 6.58 14.62 0.42
C VAL A 204 7.78 13.82 -0.12
N LEU A 205 7.62 13.15 -1.27
CA LEU A 205 8.69 12.40 -1.91
C LEU A 205 9.93 13.27 -2.16
N PHE A 206 9.75 14.40 -2.85
CA PHE A 206 10.86 15.25 -3.24
C PHE A 206 11.45 16.01 -2.05
N SER A 207 10.64 16.36 -1.04
CA SER A 207 11.15 16.88 0.23
C SER A 207 12.00 15.84 0.97
N MET A 208 11.56 14.58 1.09
CA MET A 208 12.35 13.52 1.71
C MET A 208 13.67 13.28 0.97
N LEU A 209 13.63 13.32 -0.37
CA LEU A 209 14.82 13.18 -1.21
C LEU A 209 15.82 14.32 -0.97
N LEU A 210 15.37 15.58 -0.94
CA LEU A 210 16.22 16.73 -0.65
C LEU A 210 16.74 16.75 0.79
N THR A 211 15.94 16.32 1.77
CA THR A 211 16.42 16.09 3.14
C THR A 211 17.53 15.03 3.15
N GLY A 212 17.39 13.96 2.35
CA GLY A 212 18.45 12.97 2.14
C GLY A 212 19.72 13.57 1.55
N VAL A 213 19.62 14.50 0.61
CA VAL A 213 20.76 15.27 0.09
C VAL A 213 21.45 16.06 1.20
N VAL A 214 20.68 16.80 2.01
CA VAL A 214 21.23 17.56 3.15
C VAL A 214 21.96 16.65 4.13
N LEU A 215 21.38 15.49 4.48
CA LEU A 215 22.03 14.53 5.37
C LEU A 215 23.33 13.96 4.78
N ASN A 216 23.39 13.70 3.47
CA ASN A 216 24.62 13.25 2.81
C ASN A 216 25.70 14.35 2.79
N ILE A 217 25.31 15.61 2.58
CA ILE A 217 26.24 16.75 2.69
C ILE A 217 26.78 16.87 4.11
N LEU A 218 25.90 16.83 5.12
CA LEU A 218 26.31 16.86 6.52
C LEU A 218 27.25 15.70 6.86
N PHE A 219 26.97 14.49 6.36
CA PHE A 219 27.84 13.34 6.57
C PHE A 219 29.25 13.53 5.96
N LEU A 220 29.38 14.21 4.82
CA LEU A 220 30.70 14.48 4.21
C LEU A 220 31.59 15.35 5.11
N PHE A 221 31.01 16.30 5.84
CA PHE A 221 31.75 17.21 6.73
C PHE A 221 31.84 16.69 8.17
N HIS A 222 30.82 15.97 8.62
CA HIS A 222 30.68 15.47 9.98
C HIS A 222 30.30 13.98 9.93
N PRO A 223 31.27 13.08 9.67
CA PRO A 223 30.98 11.67 9.53
C PRO A 223 30.57 11.06 10.87
N HIS A 224 29.26 10.86 11.03
CA HIS A 224 28.68 10.24 12.21
C HIS A 224 27.74 9.10 11.83
N ALA A 225 27.80 8.00 12.60
CA ALA A 225 26.95 6.83 12.43
C ALA A 225 25.45 7.19 12.40
N PHE A 226 25.04 8.12 13.26
CA PHE A 226 23.64 8.59 13.33
C PHE A 226 23.16 9.25 12.04
N LEU A 227 23.97 10.10 11.42
CA LEU A 227 23.63 10.74 10.15
C LEU A 227 23.48 9.70 9.03
N ARG A 228 24.36 8.70 9.02
CA ARG A 228 24.35 7.62 8.02
C ARG A 228 23.19 6.65 8.18
N ILE A 229 22.86 6.29 9.41
CA ILE A 229 21.68 5.47 9.74
C ILE A 229 20.41 6.25 9.40
N GLY A 230 20.34 7.52 9.84
CA GLY A 230 19.21 8.41 9.55
C GLY A 230 18.98 8.59 8.05
N SER A 231 20.04 8.83 7.26
CA SER A 231 19.92 8.95 5.80
C SER A 231 19.48 7.65 5.14
N SER A 232 19.93 6.49 5.64
CA SER A 232 19.51 5.19 5.14
C SER A 232 18.03 4.93 5.45
N LEU A 233 17.58 5.17 6.69
CA LEU A 233 16.17 5.04 7.07
C LEU A 233 15.25 5.97 6.26
N LEU A 234 15.68 7.21 6.06
CA LEU A 234 14.98 8.18 5.23
C LEU A 234 14.89 7.70 3.77
N SER A 235 15.95 7.10 3.22
CA SER A 235 15.96 6.53 1.88
C SER A 235 14.95 5.37 1.74
N TRP A 236 14.92 4.44 2.69
CA TRP A 236 13.95 3.35 2.72
C TRP A 236 12.50 3.85 2.81
N GLY A 237 12.24 4.84 3.67
CA GLY A 237 10.94 5.51 3.72
C GLY A 237 10.59 6.19 2.39
N GLY A 238 11.57 6.83 1.75
CA GLY A 238 11.44 7.46 0.44
C GLY A 238 11.07 6.49 -0.67
N ILE A 239 11.59 5.26 -0.68
CA ILE A 239 11.22 4.20 -1.64
C ILE A 239 9.73 3.85 -1.50
N ILE A 240 9.22 3.75 -0.27
CA ILE A 240 7.79 3.47 -0.03
C ILE A 240 6.93 4.59 -0.61
N VAL A 241 7.31 5.85 -0.37
CA VAL A 241 6.61 7.02 -0.92
C VAL A 241 6.73 7.08 -2.44
N LEU A 242 7.89 6.72 -3.01
CA LEU A 242 8.11 6.66 -4.45
C LEU A 242 7.17 5.67 -5.12
N ILE A 243 7.07 4.45 -4.59
CA ILE A 243 6.12 3.44 -5.07
C ILE A 243 4.69 3.99 -5.00
N ALA A 244 4.34 4.71 -3.93
CA ALA A 244 3.04 5.40 -3.81
C ALA A 244 2.79 6.39 -4.94
N CYS A 245 3.78 7.23 -5.25
CA CYS A 245 3.71 8.19 -6.34
C CYS A 245 3.56 7.49 -7.69
N LEU A 246 4.35 6.45 -7.97
CA LEU A 246 4.31 5.68 -9.22
C LEU A 246 2.94 5.02 -9.44
N VAL A 247 2.36 4.42 -8.39
CA VAL A 247 1.04 3.78 -8.46
C VAL A 247 -0.06 4.82 -8.64
N ARG A 248 0.00 5.96 -7.94
CA ARG A 248 -1.04 6.99 -8.06
C ARG A 248 -0.94 7.78 -9.36
N GLN A 249 0.26 7.99 -9.87
CA GLN A 249 0.45 8.84 -11.04
C GLN A 249 -0.11 8.22 -12.33
N SER A 250 -0.15 6.87 -12.41
CA SER A 250 -0.63 6.13 -13.60
C SER A 250 -2.08 6.45 -13.96
N HIS A 251 -2.90 6.78 -12.95
CA HIS A 251 -4.32 7.10 -13.12
C HIS A 251 -4.66 8.57 -12.81
N SER A 252 -3.65 9.45 -12.75
CA SER A 252 -3.82 10.85 -12.36
C SER A 252 -3.65 11.83 -13.53
N PRO A 253 -4.27 13.02 -13.45
CA PRO A 253 -4.10 14.09 -14.44
C PRO A 253 -2.82 14.94 -14.23
N LEU A 254 -1.76 14.39 -13.62
CA LEU A 254 -0.50 15.10 -13.43
C LEU A 254 0.19 15.40 -14.77
N SER A 255 0.99 16.47 -14.80
CA SER A 255 1.79 16.84 -15.97
C SER A 255 2.79 15.75 -16.34
N ALA A 256 3.06 15.61 -17.64
CA ALA A 256 4.03 14.63 -18.15
C ALA A 256 5.43 14.83 -17.54
N SER A 257 5.84 16.09 -17.31
CA SER A 257 7.12 16.42 -16.70
C SER A 257 7.23 15.90 -15.27
N LEU A 258 6.20 16.08 -14.44
CA LEU A 258 6.20 15.56 -13.07
C LEU A 258 6.28 14.03 -13.08
N LYS A 259 5.51 13.37 -13.96
CA LYS A 259 5.57 11.90 -14.10
C LYS A 259 6.96 11.40 -14.49
N LYS A 260 7.63 12.08 -15.43
CA LYS A 260 9.00 11.76 -15.86
C LYS A 260 10.00 11.91 -14.72
N VAL A 261 9.93 13.00 -13.95
CA VAL A 261 10.85 13.22 -12.82
C VAL A 261 10.61 12.20 -11.70
N THR A 262 9.37 11.81 -11.43
CA THR A 262 9.06 10.71 -10.49
C THR A 262 9.69 9.40 -10.95
N TRP A 263 9.58 9.04 -12.24
CA TRP A 263 10.25 7.85 -12.79
C TRP A 263 11.78 7.95 -12.70
N ALA A 264 12.35 9.11 -13.02
CA ALA A 264 13.79 9.34 -12.91
C ALA A 264 14.30 9.17 -11.48
N SER A 265 13.47 9.45 -10.47
CA SER A 265 13.82 9.29 -9.05
C SER A 265 14.10 7.83 -8.66
N ILE A 266 13.62 6.84 -9.43
CA ILE A 266 14.00 5.43 -9.24
C ILE A 266 15.51 5.26 -9.34
N SER A 267 16.15 5.93 -10.30
CA SER A 267 17.60 5.82 -10.50
C SER A 267 18.38 6.32 -9.28
N TYR A 268 17.94 7.42 -8.66
CA TYR A 268 18.53 7.93 -7.42
C TYR A 268 18.38 6.93 -6.28
N TYR A 269 17.17 6.42 -6.01
CA TYR A 269 16.96 5.49 -4.90
C TYR A 269 17.64 4.14 -5.12
N ALA A 270 17.67 3.64 -6.36
CA ALA A 270 18.43 2.45 -6.73
C ALA A 270 19.93 2.65 -6.48
N TYR A 271 20.50 3.76 -6.97
CA TYR A 271 21.90 4.12 -6.75
C TYR A 271 22.22 4.22 -5.24
N ALA A 272 21.44 5.03 -4.50
CA ALA A 272 21.65 5.26 -3.07
C ALA A 272 21.56 3.96 -2.25
N THR A 273 20.70 3.02 -2.66
CA THR A 273 20.52 1.72 -2.00
C THR A 273 21.68 0.78 -2.32
N LEU A 274 22.03 0.62 -3.60
CA LEU A 274 23.09 -0.30 -4.03
C LEU A 274 24.46 0.15 -3.50
N VAL A 275 24.79 1.42 -3.65
CA VAL A 275 26.05 1.98 -3.15
C VAL A 275 26.07 2.01 -1.63
N GLY A 276 24.99 2.45 -1.00
CA GLY A 276 24.90 2.54 0.45
C GLY A 276 25.04 1.17 1.11
N LEU A 277 24.27 0.18 0.66
CA LEU A 277 24.30 -1.18 1.21
C LEU A 277 25.62 -1.89 0.87
N GLY A 278 26.08 -1.80 -0.38
CA GLY A 278 27.33 -2.43 -0.81
C GLY A 278 28.53 -1.94 -0.02
N MET A 279 28.66 -0.62 0.15
CA MET A 279 29.76 -0.03 0.93
C MET A 279 29.62 -0.34 2.43
N GLN A 280 28.41 -0.34 2.99
CA GLN A 280 28.20 -0.71 4.39
C GLN A 280 28.61 -2.17 4.66
N VAL A 281 28.18 -3.10 3.80
CA VAL A 281 28.55 -4.52 3.94
C VAL A 281 30.05 -4.70 3.77
N TRP A 282 30.65 -4.12 2.73
CA TRP A 282 32.09 -4.21 2.49
C TRP A 282 32.89 -3.72 3.71
N TYR A 283 32.58 -2.53 4.22
CA TYR A 283 33.31 -1.97 5.37
C TYR A 283 33.03 -2.71 6.68
N SER A 284 31.84 -3.29 6.85
CA SER A 284 31.57 -4.13 8.01
C SER A 284 32.45 -5.39 8.04
N ILE A 285 32.75 -5.96 6.88
CA ILE A 285 33.62 -7.13 6.74
C ILE A 285 35.08 -6.69 6.92
N ASP A 286 35.52 -5.67 6.20
CA ASP A 286 36.89 -5.17 6.26
C ASP A 286 37.28 -4.72 7.68
N TYR A 287 36.39 -4.00 8.37
CA TYR A 287 36.63 -3.54 9.73
C TYR A 287 36.71 -4.69 10.75
N THR A 288 35.84 -5.70 10.63
CA THR A 288 35.86 -6.87 11.53
C THR A 288 37.11 -7.73 11.33
N VAL A 289 37.57 -7.87 10.09
CA VAL A 289 38.83 -8.58 9.76
C VAL A 289 40.06 -7.84 10.29
N LYS A 290 40.10 -6.50 10.19
CA LYS A 290 41.24 -5.69 10.67
C LYS A 290 41.31 -5.54 12.18
N HIS A 291 40.17 -5.66 12.87
CA HIS A 291 40.06 -5.46 14.31
C HIS A 291 39.51 -6.70 15.03
N PRO A 292 40.23 -7.84 14.96
CA PRO A 292 39.78 -9.07 15.62
C PRO A 292 39.68 -8.82 17.13
N GLY A 293 38.51 -9.12 17.72
CA GLY A 293 38.29 -9.03 19.17
C GLY A 293 37.81 -7.67 19.69
N LYS A 294 37.74 -6.61 18.86
CA LYS A 294 37.11 -5.32 19.24
C LYS A 294 35.58 -5.34 19.06
N HIS A 295 34.90 -6.34 19.62
CA HIS A 295 33.46 -6.55 19.42
C HIS A 295 32.62 -6.37 20.68
N LEU A 296 33.19 -5.81 21.75
CA LEU A 296 32.53 -5.72 23.06
C LEU A 296 31.29 -4.79 23.06
N ASN A 297 31.16 -3.86 22.10
CA ASN A 297 29.96 -3.04 21.93
C ASN A 297 29.65 -2.73 20.44
N GLN A 298 28.40 -2.97 20.01
CA GLN A 298 27.92 -2.71 18.64
C GLN A 298 28.02 -1.23 18.23
N VAL A 299 27.92 -0.30 19.19
CA VAL A 299 28.02 1.14 18.93
C VAL A 299 29.46 1.53 18.57
N GLU A 300 30.45 0.95 19.24
CA GLU A 300 31.86 1.15 18.93
C GLU A 300 32.24 0.56 17.57
N LEU A 301 31.70 -0.63 17.27
CA LEU A 301 31.85 -1.26 15.96
C LEU A 301 31.30 -0.37 14.84
N LEU A 302 30.07 0.13 15.00
CA LEU A 302 29.44 1.00 13.99
C LEU A 302 30.16 2.34 13.86
N SER A 303 30.52 2.99 14.97
CA SER A 303 31.21 4.28 14.94
C SER A 303 32.60 4.18 14.33
N GLY A 304 33.38 3.15 14.66
CA GLY A 304 34.68 2.87 14.04
C GLY A 304 34.55 2.60 12.55
N MET A 305 33.64 1.70 12.15
CA MET A 305 33.38 1.39 10.75
C MET A 305 33.00 2.62 9.93
N TYR A 306 32.11 3.48 10.45
CA TYR A 306 31.70 4.70 9.73
C TYR A 306 32.79 5.77 9.67
N THR A 307 33.67 5.82 10.66
CA THR A 307 34.84 6.72 10.63
C THR A 307 35.82 6.32 9.54
N GLU A 308 36.10 5.02 9.40
CA GLU A 308 36.92 4.49 8.31
C GLU A 308 36.25 4.62 6.94
N LEU A 309 34.94 4.34 6.85
CA LEU A 309 34.19 4.53 5.62
C LEU A 309 34.27 6.00 5.14
N ALA A 310 34.19 6.93 6.09
CA ALA A 310 34.27 8.36 5.82
C ALA A 310 35.66 8.84 5.42
N SER A 311 36.74 8.13 5.75
CA SER A 311 38.08 8.50 5.30
C SER A 311 38.33 8.07 3.84
N ASN A 312 37.54 7.13 3.32
CA ASN A 312 37.74 6.59 1.98
C ASN A 312 37.36 7.58 0.86
N PRO A 313 38.28 7.89 -0.08
CA PRO A 313 38.03 8.85 -1.16
C PRO A 313 37.00 8.37 -2.19
N VAL A 314 36.92 7.07 -2.45
CA VAL A 314 35.92 6.48 -3.37
C VAL A 314 34.52 6.63 -2.78
N TYR A 315 34.36 6.37 -1.47
CA TYR A 315 33.08 6.56 -0.80
C TYR A 315 32.62 8.01 -0.82
N LYS A 316 33.53 8.96 -0.57
CA LYS A 316 33.24 10.39 -0.67
C LYS A 316 32.79 10.76 -2.07
N TRP A 317 33.50 10.29 -3.10
CA TRP A 317 33.15 10.55 -4.50
C TRP A 317 31.76 9.99 -4.86
N LEU A 318 31.47 8.75 -4.47
CA LEU A 318 30.14 8.15 -4.67
C LEU A 318 29.04 8.91 -3.91
N THR A 319 29.34 9.43 -2.73
CA THR A 319 28.42 10.28 -1.97
C THR A 319 28.14 11.61 -2.70
N VAL A 320 29.17 12.22 -3.31
CA VAL A 320 29.00 13.41 -4.16
C VAL A 320 28.13 13.11 -5.38
N VAL A 321 28.33 11.97 -6.05
CA VAL A 321 27.45 11.53 -7.15
C VAL A 321 26.00 11.37 -6.67
N SER A 322 25.78 10.77 -5.50
CA SER A 322 24.45 10.66 -4.89
C SER A 322 23.81 12.03 -4.67
N ILE A 323 24.57 13.01 -4.16
CA ILE A 323 24.12 14.39 -3.95
C ILE A 323 23.71 15.04 -5.27
N ILE A 324 24.51 14.90 -6.32
CA ILE A 324 24.22 15.48 -7.65
C ILE A 324 22.94 14.86 -8.22
N LEU A 325 22.81 13.53 -8.20
CA LEU A 325 21.59 12.84 -8.66
C LEU A 325 20.36 13.25 -7.84
N GLY A 326 20.54 13.42 -6.53
CA GLY A 326 19.51 13.89 -5.62
C GLY A 326 19.06 15.32 -5.93
N LEU A 327 19.98 16.25 -6.18
CA LEU A 327 19.62 17.62 -6.57
C LEU A 327 18.94 17.67 -7.95
N ALA A 328 19.47 16.92 -8.91
CA ALA A 328 18.96 16.87 -10.28
C ALA A 328 17.52 16.31 -10.37
N SER A 329 17.14 15.42 -9.46
CA SER A 329 15.78 14.87 -9.39
C SER A 329 14.88 15.62 -8.39
N GLY A 330 15.43 15.99 -7.23
CA GLY A 330 14.72 16.60 -6.11
C GLY A 330 14.24 18.02 -6.38
N LEU A 331 15.10 18.91 -6.88
CA LEU A 331 14.73 20.32 -7.08
C LEU A 331 13.65 20.48 -8.16
N PRO A 332 13.78 19.89 -9.37
CA PRO A 332 12.73 19.99 -10.38
C PRO A 332 11.45 19.31 -9.93
N GLY A 333 11.55 18.15 -9.26
CA GLY A 333 10.41 17.40 -8.74
C GLY A 333 9.62 18.19 -7.71
N LEU A 334 10.29 18.81 -6.74
CA LEU A 334 9.65 19.62 -5.72
C LEU A 334 8.98 20.86 -6.33
N TYR A 335 9.69 21.58 -7.22
CA TYR A 335 9.16 22.74 -7.92
C TYR A 335 7.87 22.41 -8.71
N LEU A 336 7.91 21.35 -9.52
CA LEU A 336 6.75 20.92 -10.32
C LEU A 336 5.58 20.47 -9.44
N SER A 337 5.87 19.80 -8.32
CA SER A 337 4.85 19.35 -7.38
C SER A 337 4.19 20.51 -6.65
N LEU A 338 4.97 21.48 -6.16
CA LEU A 338 4.46 22.68 -5.52
C LEU A 338 3.66 23.53 -6.50
N ARG A 339 4.14 23.72 -7.72
CA ARG A 339 3.40 24.43 -8.78
C ARG A 339 2.05 23.77 -9.03
N HIS A 340 2.01 22.45 -9.18
CA HIS A 340 0.75 21.72 -9.38
C HIS A 340 -0.19 21.83 -8.18
N PHE A 341 0.35 21.84 -6.96
CA PHE A 341 -0.44 21.98 -5.74
C PHE A 341 -1.04 23.38 -5.59
N LEU A 342 -0.25 24.43 -5.87
CA LEU A 342 -0.65 25.84 -5.75
C LEU A 342 -1.64 26.28 -6.84
N GLN A 343 -1.57 25.70 -8.04
CA GLN A 343 -2.45 26.04 -9.17
C GLN A 343 -3.85 25.39 -9.09
N ARG A 344 -4.18 24.74 -7.97
CA ARG A 344 -5.49 24.12 -7.79
C ARG A 344 -6.56 25.18 -7.55
N PRO A 345 -7.69 25.12 -8.28
CA PRO A 345 -8.87 25.88 -7.89
C PRO A 345 -9.24 25.45 -6.47
N ARG A 346 -9.25 26.39 -5.53
CA ARG A 346 -9.85 26.12 -4.21
C ARG A 346 -11.33 25.80 -4.48
N PRO A 347 -11.89 24.74 -3.89
CA PRO A 347 -13.32 24.47 -4.04
C PRO A 347 -14.07 25.72 -3.56
N SER A 348 -14.83 26.34 -4.48
CA SER A 348 -15.73 27.42 -4.13
C SER A 348 -16.66 26.91 -3.03
N GLN A 349 -16.72 27.63 -1.91
CA GLN A 349 -17.71 27.40 -0.87
C GLN A 349 -19.08 27.63 -1.54
N SER A 350 -19.78 26.55 -1.88
CA SER A 350 -21.17 26.56 -2.34
C SER A 350 -22.03 25.91 -1.28
#